data_AF-A0A1V1PLG3-F1
#
_entry.id   AF-A0A1V1PLG3-F1
#
_cell.length_a   1.000
_cell.length_b   1.000
_cell.length_c   1.000
_cell.angle_alpha   90.00
_cell.angle_beta   90.00
_cell.angle_gamma   90.00
#
_symmetry.space_group_name_H-M   'P 1'
#
loop_
_entity.id
_entity.type
_entity.pdbx_description
1 polymer ?
#
loop_
_entity_poly.entity_id
_entity_poly.type
_entity_poly.pdbx_seq_one_letter_code
_entity_poly.pdbx_strand_id
1 'polypeptide(L)'
;MSVSDDETAKLGALGALTGCLAIPVILPIVALVGWWIFTSLPAPFGWERGPFLLAIELGRVVVSEQATAGVREGCGFAVIELTNDEAAEITRGGLGYLSPMRRGRDGEALEAWRETPIAVRASPGDPTRFEQITASGGPMYAGMSWSCTDADAPDQFEEAQRAVEGPGAYYTSFNGGEGLIYLIPEQRLAVYLYFG
;
A
#
# COMPACT_ATOMS: atom_id res chain seq x y z
N MET A 1 22.21 -57.16 49.04
CA MET A 1 22.64 -55.84 48.55
C MET A 1 21.39 -54.97 48.42
N SER A 2 21.07 -54.25 49.49
CA SER A 2 19.96 -53.30 49.53
C SER A 2 20.46 -51.97 48.97
N VAL A 3 19.95 -51.59 47.81
CA VAL A 3 20.15 -50.24 47.27
C VAL A 3 19.47 -49.28 48.24
N SER A 4 20.25 -48.30 48.71
CA SER A 4 19.89 -47.34 49.75
C SER A 4 18.78 -46.41 49.26
N ASP A 5 17.67 -46.36 49.98
CA ASP A 5 16.53 -45.45 49.78
C ASP A 5 16.89 -43.94 49.91
N ASP A 6 18.16 -43.62 50.19
CA ASP A 6 18.64 -42.24 50.39
C ASP A 6 19.05 -41.52 49.06
N GLU A 7 19.26 -42.25 47.96
CA GLU A 7 19.61 -41.62 46.67
C GLU A 7 18.40 -41.10 45.87
N THR A 8 17.23 -41.72 46.03
CA THR A 8 15.99 -41.30 45.34
C THR A 8 15.43 -39.99 45.88
N ALA A 9 15.68 -39.66 47.17
CA ALA A 9 15.25 -38.39 47.76
C ALA A 9 16.04 -37.18 47.23
N LYS A 10 17.32 -37.36 46.88
CA LYS A 10 18.18 -36.25 46.41
C LYS A 10 17.90 -35.85 44.95
N LEU A 11 17.42 -36.78 44.13
CA LEU A 11 17.04 -36.49 42.74
C LEU A 11 15.73 -35.71 42.62
N GLY A 12 14.78 -35.88 43.55
CA GLY A 12 13.53 -35.10 43.57
C GLY A 12 13.72 -33.63 43.93
N ALA A 13 14.69 -33.30 44.80
CA ALA A 13 14.94 -31.94 45.25
C ALA A 13 15.66 -31.07 44.19
N LEU A 14 16.54 -31.65 43.36
CA LEU A 14 17.20 -30.92 42.28
C LEU A 14 16.26 -30.55 41.12
N GLY A 15 15.23 -31.37 40.85
CA GLY A 15 14.23 -31.09 39.81
C GLY A 15 13.29 -29.92 40.16
N ALA A 16 12.96 -29.73 41.44
CA ALA A 16 12.08 -28.67 41.89
C ALA A 16 12.77 -27.28 41.89
N LEU A 17 14.07 -27.22 42.17
CA LEU A 17 14.84 -25.98 42.19
C LEU A 17 15.18 -25.45 40.80
N THR A 18 15.34 -26.33 39.81
CA THR A 18 15.60 -25.94 38.41
C THR A 18 14.33 -25.40 37.72
N GLY A 19 13.14 -25.90 38.07
CA GLY A 19 11.87 -25.39 37.53
C GLY A 19 11.50 -23.97 37.97
N CYS A 20 11.82 -23.57 39.20
CA CYS A 20 11.42 -22.26 39.74
C CYS A 20 12.26 -21.08 39.23
N LEU A 21 13.49 -21.31 38.77
CA LEU A 21 14.38 -20.27 38.25
C LEU A 21 14.27 -20.07 36.73
N ALA A 22 13.88 -21.12 35.99
CA ALA A 22 13.77 -21.04 34.53
C ALA A 22 12.56 -20.19 34.06
N ILE A 23 11.43 -20.29 34.76
CA ILE A 23 10.17 -19.62 34.38
C ILE A 23 10.27 -18.07 34.37
N PRO A 24 10.78 -17.39 35.42
CA PRO A 24 10.85 -15.93 35.43
C PRO A 24 11.88 -15.35 34.45
N VAL A 25 12.82 -16.15 33.94
CA VAL A 25 13.81 -15.72 32.95
C VAL A 25 13.32 -15.97 31.52
N ILE A 26 12.67 -17.11 31.27
CA ILE A 26 12.22 -17.48 29.92
C ILE A 26 11.01 -16.63 29.48
N LEU A 27 10.05 -16.37 30.37
CA LEU A 27 8.86 -15.56 30.05
C LEU A 27 9.15 -14.17 29.48
N PRO A 28 10.01 -13.32 30.09
CA PRO A 28 10.32 -12.01 29.55
C PRO A 28 11.11 -12.09 28.24
N ILE A 29 11.95 -13.11 28.05
CA ILE A 29 12.67 -13.32 26.79
C ILE A 29 11.67 -13.69 25.67
N VAL A 30 10.73 -14.60 25.92
CA VAL A 30 9.69 -14.96 24.94
C VAL A 30 8.78 -13.76 24.66
N ALA A 31 8.43 -12.96 25.67
CA ALA A 31 7.64 -11.74 25.49
C ALA A 31 8.40 -10.69 24.67
N LEU A 32 9.70 -10.49 24.93
CA LEU A 32 10.55 -9.57 24.18
C LEU A 32 10.75 -10.03 22.74
N VAL A 33 11.01 -11.32 22.51
CA VAL A 33 11.15 -11.90 21.17
C VAL A 33 9.82 -11.84 20.44
N GLY A 34 8.70 -12.17 21.08
CA GLY A 34 7.36 -12.06 20.51
C GLY A 34 6.99 -10.62 20.17
N TRP A 35 7.31 -9.66 21.04
CA TRP A 35 7.14 -8.23 20.77
C TRP A 35 8.03 -7.74 19.63
N TRP A 36 9.30 -8.15 19.61
CA TRP A 36 10.23 -7.81 18.54
C TRP A 36 9.77 -8.40 17.20
N ILE A 37 9.33 -9.66 17.17
CA ILE A 37 8.74 -10.28 15.98
C ILE A 37 7.46 -9.54 15.57
N PHE A 38 6.57 -9.19 16.49
CA PHE A 38 5.34 -8.46 16.20
C PHE A 38 5.58 -7.04 15.65
N THR A 39 6.63 -6.36 16.11
CA THR A 39 6.97 -4.98 15.68
C THR A 39 7.93 -4.93 14.50
N SER A 40 8.76 -5.95 14.30
CA SER A 40 9.80 -6.00 13.26
C SER A 40 9.38 -6.83 12.06
N LEU A 41 8.48 -7.81 12.21
CA LEU A 41 7.84 -8.39 11.04
C LEU A 41 6.99 -7.28 10.41
N PRO A 42 7.09 -7.06 9.09
CA PRO A 42 6.08 -6.29 8.39
C PRO A 42 4.74 -6.96 8.73
N ALA A 43 3.79 -6.18 9.25
CA ALA A 43 2.47 -6.69 9.55
C ALA A 43 1.99 -7.52 8.35
N PRO A 44 1.47 -8.75 8.55
CA PRO A 44 0.98 -9.59 7.45
C PRO A 44 -0.15 -8.90 6.67
N PHE A 45 -0.67 -7.79 7.20
CA PHE A 45 -1.57 -6.85 6.57
C PHE A 45 -0.78 -5.73 5.87
N GLY A 46 -0.08 -6.07 4.79
CA GLY A 46 0.76 -5.13 4.02
C GLY A 46 0.04 -3.92 3.42
N TRP A 47 -1.28 -3.84 3.53
CA TRP A 47 -2.11 -2.76 2.99
C TRP A 47 -2.24 -1.54 3.93
N GLU A 48 -1.95 -1.68 5.23
CA GLU A 48 -1.90 -0.51 6.14
C GLU A 48 -0.74 0.44 5.80
N ARG A 49 0.29 -0.09 5.13
CA ARG A 49 1.38 0.65 4.50
C ARG A 49 1.12 0.91 3.02
N GLY A 50 -0.15 0.95 2.60
CA GLY A 50 -0.49 1.33 1.25
C GLY A 50 0.06 2.73 0.92
N PRO A 51 0.41 3.01 -0.34
CA PRO A 51 1.04 4.25 -0.79
C PRO A 51 0.13 5.48 -0.74
N PHE A 52 -1.12 5.30 -0.33
CA PHE A 52 -2.03 6.40 -0.10
C PHE A 52 -1.48 7.33 0.98
N LEU A 53 -1.74 8.62 0.81
CA LEU A 53 -1.14 9.68 1.60
C LEU A 53 -1.49 9.59 3.09
N LEU A 54 -0.53 9.95 3.95
CA LEU A 54 -0.75 10.12 5.39
C LEU A 54 -1.79 11.21 5.72
N ALA A 55 -2.00 12.15 4.79
CA ALA A 55 -2.85 13.32 4.97
C ALA A 55 -4.23 13.22 4.32
N ILE A 56 -4.50 12.17 3.54
CA ILE A 56 -5.81 11.97 2.90
C ILE A 56 -6.63 11.01 3.75
N GLU A 57 -7.78 11.47 4.23
CA GLU A 57 -8.70 10.60 4.94
C GLU A 57 -9.44 9.68 3.96
N LEU A 58 -9.01 8.42 3.96
CA LEU A 58 -9.65 7.36 3.22
C LEU A 58 -10.79 6.74 4.04
N GLY A 59 -11.91 6.50 3.39
CA GLY A 59 -13.04 5.73 3.91
C GLY A 59 -12.81 4.23 3.72
N ARG A 60 -13.73 3.57 3.02
CA ARG A 60 -13.67 2.12 2.80
C ARG A 60 -12.98 1.77 1.48
N VAL A 61 -12.28 0.64 1.46
CA VAL A 61 -11.87 0.00 0.21
C VAL A 61 -13.12 -0.51 -0.50
N VAL A 62 -13.33 -0.07 -1.74
CA VAL A 62 -14.47 -0.48 -2.55
C VAL A 62 -14.12 -1.74 -3.32
N VAL A 63 -12.93 -1.75 -3.94
CA VAL A 63 -12.40 -2.86 -4.72
C VAL A 63 -10.89 -2.90 -4.56
N SER A 64 -10.29 -4.09 -4.49
CA SER A 64 -8.85 -4.28 -4.64
C SER A 64 -8.57 -5.59 -5.37
N GLU A 65 -7.66 -5.55 -6.32
CA GLU A 65 -7.13 -6.75 -6.98
C GLU A 65 -5.60 -6.71 -6.97
N GLN A 66 -5.00 -7.86 -6.72
CA GLN A 66 -3.56 -8.06 -6.89
C GLN A 66 -3.38 -9.30 -7.77
N ALA A 67 -2.94 -9.09 -9.01
CA ALA A 67 -2.50 -10.18 -9.85
C ALA A 67 -1.15 -10.69 -9.32
N THR A 68 -1.18 -11.76 -8.50
CA THR A 68 0.05 -12.48 -8.13
C THR A 68 0.51 -13.34 -9.30
N ALA A 69 1.26 -12.77 -10.24
CA ALA A 69 2.06 -13.57 -11.17
C ALA A 69 3.44 -13.81 -10.53
N GLY A 70 3.75 -15.08 -10.26
CA GLY A 70 4.88 -15.55 -9.46
C GLY A 70 6.30 -15.30 -10.02
N VAL A 71 6.50 -14.28 -10.86
CA VAL A 71 7.81 -13.87 -11.37
C VAL A 71 7.83 -12.35 -11.60
N ARG A 72 8.10 -11.55 -10.55
CA ARG A 72 8.55 -10.13 -10.61
C ARG A 72 7.76 -9.13 -11.48
N GLU A 73 6.58 -9.47 -11.97
CA GLU A 73 5.71 -8.59 -12.75
C GLU A 73 4.29 -8.82 -12.23
N GLY A 74 3.77 -7.85 -11.48
CA GLY A 74 2.41 -7.85 -10.96
C GLY A 74 1.70 -6.56 -11.34
N CYS A 75 0.42 -6.67 -11.63
CA CYS A 75 -0.43 -5.49 -11.60
C CYS A 75 -1.31 -5.52 -10.36
N GLY A 76 -1.41 -4.37 -9.70
CA GLY A 76 -2.29 -4.18 -8.57
C GLY A 76 -3.08 -2.89 -8.74
N PHE A 77 -4.35 -2.93 -8.33
CA PHE A 77 -5.13 -1.72 -8.19
C PHE A 77 -6.00 -1.76 -6.93
N ALA A 78 -6.35 -0.57 -6.47
CA ALA A 78 -7.34 -0.39 -5.43
C ALA A 78 -8.19 0.84 -5.73
N VAL A 79 -9.51 0.70 -5.58
CA VAL A 79 -10.45 1.81 -5.58
C VAL A 79 -10.94 1.99 -4.15
N ILE A 80 -10.77 3.19 -3.61
CA ILE A 80 -11.06 3.53 -2.23
C ILE A 80 -12.00 4.72 -2.21
N GLU A 81 -13.00 4.68 -1.34
CA GLU A 81 -13.91 5.80 -1.15
C GLU A 81 -13.23 6.90 -0.33
N LEU A 82 -13.28 8.14 -0.80
CA LEU A 82 -12.91 9.33 -0.02
C LEU A 82 -14.01 9.64 1.01
N THR A 83 -13.61 10.12 2.19
CA THR A 83 -14.59 10.70 3.11
C THR A 83 -15.24 11.94 2.46
N ASN A 84 -16.45 12.31 2.90
CA ASN A 84 -17.11 13.52 2.38
C ASN A 84 -16.28 14.77 2.63
N ASP A 85 -15.65 14.85 3.81
CA ASP A 85 -14.85 16.01 4.21
C ASP A 85 -13.58 16.11 3.35
N GLU A 86 -12.88 14.99 3.14
CA GLU A 86 -11.68 14.93 2.30
C GLU A 86 -11.99 15.32 0.84
N ALA A 87 -13.05 14.76 0.26
CA ALA A 87 -13.49 15.12 -1.08
C ALA A 87 -13.80 16.63 -1.19
N ALA A 88 -14.47 17.20 -0.18
CA ALA A 88 -14.79 18.63 -0.15
C ALA A 88 -13.55 19.52 -0.01
N GLU A 89 -12.55 19.12 0.80
CA GLU A 89 -11.28 19.84 0.92
C GLU A 89 -10.50 19.81 -0.40
N ILE A 90 -10.40 18.65 -1.06
CA ILE A 90 -9.76 18.51 -2.37
C ILE A 90 -10.49 19.39 -3.41
N THR A 91 -11.82 19.35 -3.48
CA THR A 91 -12.59 20.19 -4.41
C THR A 91 -12.35 21.69 -4.16
N ARG A 92 -12.24 22.11 -2.90
CA ARG A 92 -12.09 23.54 -2.55
C ARG A 92 -10.67 24.05 -2.76
N GLY A 93 -9.66 23.25 -2.39
CA GLY A 93 -8.26 23.65 -2.41
C GLY A 93 -7.51 23.27 -3.70
N GLY A 94 -8.04 22.30 -4.45
CA GLY A 94 -7.46 21.79 -5.69
C GLY A 94 -5.98 21.42 -5.57
N LEU A 95 -5.18 21.76 -6.58
CA LEU A 95 -3.73 21.52 -6.54
C LEU A 95 -3.02 22.22 -5.38
N GLY A 96 -3.56 23.31 -4.84
CA GLY A 96 -2.97 24.00 -3.69
C GLY A 96 -3.00 23.15 -2.42
N TYR A 97 -4.09 22.41 -2.22
CA TYR A 97 -4.25 21.46 -1.13
C TYR A 97 -3.32 20.25 -1.28
N LEU A 98 -3.15 19.75 -2.52
CA LEU A 98 -2.36 18.55 -2.82
C LEU A 98 -0.85 18.82 -2.96
N SER A 99 -0.45 20.03 -3.32
CA SER A 99 0.96 20.42 -3.54
C SER A 99 1.95 19.99 -2.44
N PRO A 100 1.65 20.16 -1.13
CA PRO A 100 2.55 19.72 -0.07
C PRO A 100 2.64 18.19 0.09
N MET A 101 1.70 17.43 -0.50
CA MET A 101 1.59 15.98 -0.33
C MET A 101 2.51 15.24 -1.30
N ARG A 102 3.81 15.24 -0.99
CA ARG A 102 4.89 14.69 -1.85
C ARG A 102 5.44 13.34 -1.42
N ARG A 103 4.83 12.70 -0.41
CA ARG A 103 5.21 11.37 0.07
C ARG A 103 3.99 10.54 0.44
N GLY A 104 3.98 9.29 -0.01
CA GLY A 104 3.01 8.28 0.43
C GLY A 104 3.16 7.93 1.91
N ARG A 105 2.18 7.21 2.47
CA ARG A 105 2.24 6.70 3.84
C ARG A 105 3.36 5.66 4.05
N ASP A 106 3.71 4.94 3.00
CA ASP A 106 4.88 4.06 2.93
C ASP A 106 6.22 4.82 2.93
N GLY A 107 6.19 6.15 2.78
CA GLY A 107 7.37 7.00 2.69
C GLY A 107 7.89 7.16 1.26
N GLU A 108 7.27 6.51 0.27
CA GLU A 108 7.67 6.62 -1.12
C GLU A 108 7.48 8.05 -1.64
N ALA A 109 8.42 8.49 -2.47
CA ALA A 109 8.38 9.82 -3.04
C ALA A 109 7.33 9.90 -4.15
N LEU A 110 6.45 10.88 -4.05
CA LEU A 110 5.47 11.18 -5.08
C LEU A 110 5.97 12.31 -5.97
N GLU A 111 5.65 12.19 -7.25
CA GLU A 111 5.79 13.29 -8.19
C GLU A 111 4.86 14.46 -7.83
N ALA A 112 4.93 15.54 -8.60
CA ALA A 112 4.04 16.67 -8.40
C ALA A 112 2.62 16.28 -8.83
N TRP A 113 1.63 16.64 -8.03
CA TRP A 113 0.22 16.51 -8.38
C TRP A 113 -0.11 17.35 -9.62
N ARG A 114 -0.99 16.81 -10.47
CA ARG A 114 -1.48 17.42 -11.70
C ARG A 114 -2.97 17.18 -11.86
N GLU A 115 -3.62 18.02 -12.66
CA GLU A 115 -5.02 17.83 -13.06
C GLU A 115 -5.12 16.87 -14.24
N THR A 116 -6.19 16.09 -14.27
CA THR A 116 -6.58 15.30 -15.45
C THR A 116 -7.09 16.20 -16.58
N PRO A 117 -7.04 15.76 -17.85
CA PRO A 117 -6.51 14.47 -18.32
C PRO A 117 -4.98 14.40 -18.27
N ILE A 118 -4.45 13.18 -18.23
CA ILE A 118 -2.99 12.97 -18.26
C ILE A 118 -2.40 13.49 -19.57
N ALA A 119 -1.32 14.25 -19.43
CA ALA A 119 -0.58 14.74 -20.59
C ALA A 119 0.02 13.59 -21.40
N VAL A 120 -0.06 13.69 -22.71
CA VAL A 120 0.53 12.74 -23.66
C VAL A 120 1.59 13.42 -24.53
N ARG A 121 2.58 12.66 -24.98
CA ARG A 121 3.56 13.10 -25.98
C ARG A 121 3.69 12.07 -27.09
N ALA A 122 4.14 12.50 -28.27
CA ALA A 122 4.52 11.56 -29.31
C ALA A 122 5.72 10.70 -28.86
N SER A 123 5.66 9.39 -29.10
CA SER A 123 6.74 8.48 -28.76
C SER A 123 7.99 8.78 -29.61
N PRO A 124 9.19 8.75 -29.02
CA PRO A 124 10.41 8.95 -29.79
C PRO A 124 10.55 7.93 -30.92
N GLY A 125 10.68 8.40 -32.16
CA GLY A 125 10.85 7.55 -33.34
C GLY A 125 9.55 7.10 -34.04
N ASP A 126 8.38 7.39 -33.46
CA ASP A 126 7.08 7.15 -34.10
C ASP A 126 6.08 8.25 -33.74
N PRO A 127 5.88 9.27 -34.61
CA PRO A 127 4.96 10.38 -34.34
C PRO A 127 3.49 9.97 -34.38
N THR A 128 3.17 8.73 -34.77
CA THR A 128 1.80 8.22 -34.79
C THR A 128 1.40 7.56 -33.46
N ARG A 129 2.38 7.30 -32.58
CA ARG A 129 2.17 6.74 -31.26
C ARG A 129 2.28 7.82 -30.19
N PHE A 130 1.34 7.84 -29.25
CA PHE A 130 1.36 8.75 -28.10
C PHE A 130 1.53 7.96 -26.81
N GLU A 131 2.34 8.49 -25.90
CA GLU A 131 2.58 7.93 -24.57
C GLU A 131 2.19 8.94 -23.49
N GLN A 132 1.62 8.43 -22.40
CA GLN A 132 1.33 9.23 -21.21
C GLN A 132 2.65 9.60 -20.50
N ILE A 133 2.69 10.79 -19.91
CA ILE A 133 3.89 11.30 -19.25
C ILE A 133 3.64 11.70 -17.81
N THR A 134 4.63 11.41 -16.97
CA THR A 134 4.67 11.82 -15.56
C THR A 134 4.86 13.34 -15.44
N ALA A 135 4.82 13.88 -14.22
CA ALA A 135 5.06 15.30 -13.99
C ALA A 135 6.52 15.70 -14.27
N SER A 136 7.46 14.76 -14.07
CA SER A 136 8.87 14.91 -14.42
C SER A 136 9.15 14.78 -15.92
N GLY A 137 8.14 14.43 -16.73
CA GLY A 137 8.27 14.25 -18.18
C GLY A 137 8.82 12.89 -18.60
N GLY A 138 8.93 11.95 -17.65
CA GLY A 138 9.20 10.55 -17.93
C GLY A 138 7.99 9.82 -18.53
N PRO A 139 8.19 8.65 -19.15
CA PRO A 139 7.09 7.80 -19.56
C PRO A 139 6.28 7.33 -18.34
N MET A 140 4.96 7.26 -18.50
CA MET A 140 4.07 6.65 -17.51
C MET A 140 3.77 5.22 -17.94
N TYR A 141 4.11 4.27 -17.07
CA TYR A 141 3.94 2.83 -17.30
C TYR A 141 2.64 2.32 -16.69
N ALA A 142 2.25 2.86 -15.52
CA ALA A 142 0.92 2.66 -14.96
C ALA A 142 -0.11 3.43 -15.77
N GLY A 143 -0.91 2.72 -16.56
CA GLY A 143 -2.04 3.28 -17.28
C GLY A 143 -3.37 2.89 -16.66
N MET A 144 -4.40 3.71 -16.87
CA MET A 144 -5.80 3.30 -16.74
C MET A 144 -6.25 2.39 -17.89
N SER A 145 -5.38 1.47 -18.30
CA SER A 145 -5.61 0.62 -19.46
C SER A 145 -5.50 -0.85 -19.08
N TRP A 146 -6.64 -1.43 -18.65
CA TRP A 146 -7.12 -2.80 -18.93
C TRP A 146 -6.22 -4.03 -18.68
N SER A 147 -4.93 -3.91 -18.35
CA SER A 147 -4.03 -5.07 -18.17
C SER A 147 -3.93 -5.57 -16.73
N CYS A 148 -4.66 -4.94 -15.82
CA CYS A 148 -4.57 -5.17 -14.38
C CYS A 148 -5.82 -5.78 -13.77
N THR A 149 -6.89 -5.79 -14.55
CA THR A 149 -8.19 -6.38 -14.24
C THR A 149 -8.37 -7.48 -15.26
N ASP A 150 -8.53 -8.72 -14.84
CA ASP A 150 -9.24 -9.68 -15.69
C ASP A 150 -10.63 -9.10 -16.04
N ALA A 151 -11.25 -9.56 -17.12
CA ALA A 151 -12.31 -8.90 -17.90
C ALA A 151 -13.59 -8.39 -17.17
N ASP A 152 -13.69 -8.54 -15.85
CA ASP A 152 -14.78 -8.05 -14.99
C ASP A 152 -14.30 -6.90 -14.10
N ALA A 153 -13.84 -5.80 -14.72
CA ALA A 153 -13.54 -4.58 -13.96
C ALA A 153 -14.83 -4.07 -13.29
N PRO A 154 -14.87 -3.94 -11.96
CA PRO A 154 -16.08 -3.51 -11.27
C PRO A 154 -16.49 -2.09 -11.65
N ASP A 155 -17.79 -1.79 -11.62
CA ASP A 155 -18.39 -0.52 -12.07
C ASP A 155 -17.65 0.74 -11.59
N GLN A 156 -17.11 0.73 -10.36
CA GLN A 156 -16.40 1.88 -9.79
C GLN A 156 -15.05 2.14 -10.46
N PHE A 157 -14.41 1.12 -11.01
CA PHE A 157 -13.21 1.28 -11.82
C PHE A 157 -13.55 1.92 -13.17
N GLU A 158 -14.63 1.50 -13.83
CA GLU A 158 -15.10 2.12 -15.07
C GLU A 158 -15.57 3.57 -14.86
N GLU A 159 -16.21 3.85 -13.73
CA GLU A 159 -16.58 5.20 -13.31
C GLU A 159 -15.33 6.07 -13.12
N ALA A 160 -14.34 5.57 -12.38
CA ALA A 160 -13.07 6.27 -12.21
C ALA A 160 -12.36 6.51 -13.56
N GLN A 161 -12.40 5.54 -14.47
CA GLN A 161 -11.82 5.67 -15.81
C GLN A 161 -12.43 6.83 -16.57
N ARG A 162 -13.75 6.88 -16.64
CA ARG A 162 -14.46 7.97 -17.32
C ARG A 162 -14.19 9.32 -16.66
N ALA A 163 -14.08 9.36 -15.33
CA ALA A 163 -13.81 10.60 -14.62
C ALA A 163 -12.43 11.18 -14.92
N VAL A 164 -11.39 10.35 -15.08
CA VAL A 164 -10.02 10.84 -15.37
C VAL A 164 -9.76 11.15 -16.84
N GLU A 165 -10.65 10.74 -17.75
CA GLU A 165 -10.65 11.17 -19.15
C GLU A 165 -11.04 12.65 -19.30
N GLY A 166 -11.79 13.18 -18.32
CA GLY A 166 -12.20 14.58 -18.24
C GLY A 166 -11.36 15.41 -17.25
N PRO A 167 -11.60 16.74 -17.19
CA PRO A 167 -11.10 17.58 -16.12
C PRO A 167 -11.84 17.33 -14.80
N GLY A 168 -11.23 17.70 -13.68
CA GLY A 168 -11.87 17.67 -12.35
C GLY A 168 -11.33 16.61 -11.40
N ALA A 169 -10.47 15.71 -11.88
CA ALA A 169 -9.68 14.81 -11.05
C ALA A 169 -8.21 15.26 -10.99
N TYR A 170 -7.49 14.69 -10.04
CA TYR A 170 -6.07 14.93 -9.81
C TYR A 170 -5.30 13.63 -9.86
N TYR A 171 -4.04 13.70 -10.29
CA TYR A 171 -3.17 12.54 -10.32
C TYR A 171 -1.74 12.86 -9.89
N THR A 172 -1.05 11.85 -9.38
CA THR A 172 0.40 11.85 -9.19
C THR A 172 0.96 10.48 -9.50
N SER A 173 2.19 10.43 -9.99
CA SER A 173 2.92 9.17 -10.16
C SER A 173 3.94 8.95 -9.05
N PHE A 174 4.42 7.72 -8.95
CA PHE A 174 5.52 7.31 -8.09
C PHE A 174 6.33 6.21 -8.77
N ASN A 175 7.46 5.82 -8.17
CA ASN A 175 8.35 4.78 -8.68
C ASN A 175 8.67 4.92 -10.18
N GLY A 176 9.09 6.11 -10.61
CA GLY A 176 9.49 6.35 -12.00
C GLY A 176 8.38 6.20 -13.06
N GLY A 177 7.10 6.25 -12.66
CA GLY A 177 5.96 6.09 -13.56
C GLY A 177 5.35 4.69 -13.57
N GLU A 178 5.90 3.74 -12.81
CA GLU A 178 5.32 2.40 -12.57
C GLU A 178 4.07 2.46 -11.66
N GLY A 179 3.88 3.58 -10.98
CA GLY A 179 2.80 3.79 -10.04
C GLY A 179 2.00 5.05 -10.33
N LEU A 180 0.68 4.98 -10.11
CA LEU A 180 -0.24 6.11 -10.31
C LEU A 180 -1.29 6.16 -9.21
N ILE A 181 -1.56 7.37 -8.72
CA ILE A 181 -2.66 7.65 -7.79
C ILE A 181 -3.57 8.68 -8.46
N TYR A 182 -4.87 8.42 -8.47
CA TYR A 182 -5.90 9.40 -8.80
C TYR A 182 -6.72 9.78 -7.58
N LEU A 183 -7.13 11.04 -7.54
CA LEU A 183 -8.13 11.57 -6.63
C LEU A 183 -9.25 12.16 -7.45
N ILE A 184 -10.45 11.64 -7.26
CA ILE A 184 -11.63 11.91 -8.06
C ILE A 184 -12.72 12.41 -7.09
N PRO A 185 -12.65 13.69 -6.69
CA PRO A 185 -13.45 14.19 -5.58
C PRO A 185 -14.97 14.20 -5.88
N GLU A 186 -15.37 14.43 -7.13
CA GLU A 186 -16.80 14.44 -7.51
C GLU A 186 -17.47 13.08 -7.29
N GLN A 187 -16.78 12.00 -7.67
CA GLN A 187 -17.23 10.62 -7.45
C GLN A 187 -16.81 10.09 -6.07
N ARG A 188 -16.08 10.88 -5.28
CA ARG A 188 -15.50 10.50 -3.98
C ARG A 188 -14.65 9.23 -4.06
N LEU A 189 -13.83 9.11 -5.10
CA LEU A 189 -12.95 7.95 -5.30
C LEU A 189 -11.49 8.37 -5.24
N ALA A 190 -10.66 7.51 -4.66
CA ALA A 190 -9.23 7.50 -4.81
C ALA A 190 -8.85 6.17 -5.49
N VAL A 191 -8.04 6.24 -6.54
CA VAL A 191 -7.59 5.05 -7.27
C VAL A 191 -6.09 4.93 -7.14
N TYR A 192 -5.64 3.74 -6.78
CA TYR A 192 -4.24 3.36 -6.81
C TYR A 192 -4.01 2.34 -7.91
N LEU A 193 -2.95 2.53 -8.67
CA LEU A 193 -2.49 1.64 -9.73
C LEU A 193 -0.99 1.43 -9.57
N TYR A 194 -0.56 0.19 -9.74
CA TYR A 194 0.84 -0.18 -9.77
C TYR A 194 1.08 -1.23 -10.83
N PHE A 195 2.11 -1.03 -11.63
CA PHE A 195 2.54 -1.90 -12.72
C PHE A 195 4.04 -2.14 -12.60
N GLY A 196 4.44 -3.35 -12.16
CA GLY A 196 5.85 -3.76 -12.07
C GLY A 196 6.11 -4.96 -11.17
#